data_AF-A0A924Q0Q8-F1
#
_entry.id   AF-A0A924Q0Q8-F1
#
_cell.length_a   1.000
_cell.length_b   1.000
_cell.length_c   1.000
_cell.angle_alpha   90.00
_cell.angle_beta   90.00
_cell.angle_gamma   90.00
#
_symmetry.space_group_name_H-M   'P 1'
#
loop_
_entity.id
_entity.type
_entity.pdbx_description
1 polymer ?
#
loop_
_entity_poly.entity_id
_entity_poly.type
_entity_poly.pdbx_seq_one_letter_code
_entity_poly.pdbx_strand_id
1 'polypeptide(L)'
;MATTKQIEELEQKLKTAKAQLKAKEQQIAARKRTAESKAERTLENRKKILLGAMTLDMMKRKPEQEKNIMDRLNVFLTRDSERAVFGLLPKREAVSTASASVQTGVALTP
;
A
#
# COMPACT_ATOMS: atom_id res chain seq x y z
N MET A 1 -0.45 66.55 9.26
CA MET A 1 -0.63 65.63 8.12
C MET A 1 0.56 64.71 7.83
N ALA A 2 1.70 64.83 8.53
CA ALA A 2 2.86 63.95 8.31
C ALA A 2 2.74 62.57 9.01
N THR A 3 2.00 62.51 10.12
CA THR A 3 1.88 61.30 10.96
C THR A 3 1.00 60.21 10.36
N THR A 4 -0.05 60.56 9.63
CA THR A 4 -0.96 59.59 8.99
C THR A 4 -0.30 58.82 7.85
N LYS A 5 0.51 59.49 7.01
CA LYS A 5 1.26 58.84 5.92
C LYS A 5 2.30 57.85 6.42
N GLN A 6 2.96 58.15 7.54
CA GLN A 6 3.93 57.26 8.17
C GLN A 6 3.26 56.00 8.76
N ILE A 7 2.03 56.13 9.27
CA ILE A 7 1.25 54.99 9.77
C ILE A 7 0.84 54.08 8.60
N GLU A 8 0.37 54.62 7.49
CA GLU A 8 0.02 53.83 6.29
C GLU A 8 1.23 53.08 5.70
N GLU A 9 2.40 53.71 5.64
CA GLU A 9 3.63 53.05 5.18
C GLU A 9 4.06 51.89 6.09
N LEU A 10 3.92 52.06 7.41
CA LEU A 10 4.21 51.02 8.39
C LEU A 10 3.21 49.87 8.31
N GLU A 11 1.93 50.16 8.08
CA GLU A 11 0.90 49.14 7.89
C GLU A 11 1.12 48.33 6.60
N GLN A 12 1.52 48.99 5.50
CA GLN A 12 1.86 48.29 4.26
C GLN A 12 3.11 47.41 4.42
N LYS A 13 4.12 47.88 5.13
CA LYS A 13 5.31 47.08 5.48
C LYS A 13 4.97 45.88 6.35
N LEU A 14 4.07 46.02 7.33
CA LEU A 14 3.61 44.90 8.14
C LEU A 14 2.77 43.89 7.35
N LYS A 15 1.92 44.36 6.43
CA LYS A 15 1.09 43.49 5.59
C LYS A 15 1.93 42.67 4.62
N THR A 16 2.93 43.29 4.00
CA THR A 16 3.88 42.61 3.10
C THR A 16 4.76 41.62 3.86
N ALA A 17 5.27 41.98 5.04
CA ALA A 17 6.04 41.08 5.89
C ALA A 17 5.21 39.85 6.34
N LYS A 18 3.96 40.05 6.75
CA LYS A 18 3.04 38.94 7.11
C LYS A 18 2.75 38.01 5.93
N ALA A 19 2.59 38.56 4.72
CA ALA A 19 2.37 37.75 3.52
C ALA A 19 3.60 36.87 3.18
N GLN A 20 4.81 37.44 3.30
CA GLN A 20 6.05 36.71 3.06
C GLN A 20 6.28 35.60 4.10
N LEU A 21 5.95 35.83 5.37
CA LEU A 21 6.02 34.82 6.43
C LEU A 21 5.06 33.65 6.16
N LYS A 22 3.79 33.94 5.82
CA LYS A 22 2.81 32.89 5.48
C LYS A 22 3.24 32.05 4.28
N ALA A 23 3.83 32.67 3.25
CA ALA A 23 4.34 31.94 2.09
C ALA A 23 5.51 31.01 2.45
N LYS A 24 6.42 31.46 3.35
CA LYS A 24 7.53 30.64 3.86
C LYS A 24 7.01 29.49 4.74
N GLU A 25 6.03 29.73 5.61
CA GLU A 25 5.41 28.70 6.43
C GLU A 25 4.74 27.61 5.59
N GLN A 26 4.03 27.99 4.53
CA GLN A 26 3.42 27.05 3.59
C GLN A 26 4.46 26.20 2.85
N GLN A 27 5.58 26.80 2.42
CA GLN A 27 6.69 26.04 1.83
C GLN A 27 7.31 25.04 2.82
N ILE A 28 7.49 25.43 4.08
CA ILE A 28 8.06 24.56 5.12
C ILE A 28 7.09 23.41 5.45
N ALA A 29 5.79 23.69 5.58
CA ALA A 29 4.78 22.68 5.84
C ALA A 29 4.64 21.67 4.68
N ALA A 30 4.72 22.14 3.43
CA ALA A 30 4.72 21.28 2.25
C ALA A 30 5.95 20.36 2.19
N ARG A 31 7.13 20.88 2.56
CA ARG A 31 8.37 20.09 2.67
C ARG A 31 8.33 19.06 3.79
N LYS A 32 7.75 19.39 4.95
CA LYS A 32 7.59 18.45 6.07
C LYS A 32 6.69 17.27 5.69
N ARG A 33 5.51 17.53 5.11
CA ARG A 33 4.59 16.48 4.66
C ARG A 33 5.19 15.54 3.61
N THR A 34 6.02 16.06 2.70
CA THR A 34 6.69 15.24 1.69
C THR A 34 7.84 14.41 2.27
N ALA A 35 8.53 14.90 3.31
CA ALA A 35 9.55 14.14 4.03
C ALA A 35 8.93 13.03 4.90
N GLU A 36 7.85 13.35 5.62
CA GLU A 36 7.09 12.40 6.45
C GLU A 36 6.53 11.26 5.61
N SER A 37 5.88 11.56 4.47
CA SER A 37 5.36 10.51 3.58
C SER A 37 6.46 9.60 3.01
N LYS A 38 7.67 10.13 2.77
CA LYS A 38 8.82 9.32 2.32
C LYS A 38 9.34 8.42 3.44
N ALA A 39 9.49 8.95 4.65
CA ALA A 39 9.94 8.20 5.81
C ALA A 39 8.93 7.07 6.15
N GLU A 40 7.64 7.37 6.14
CA GLU A 40 6.57 6.39 6.35
C GLU A 40 6.60 5.28 5.30
N ARG A 41 6.74 5.62 4.01
CA ARG A 41 6.88 4.63 2.94
C ARG A 41 8.12 3.75 3.12
N THR A 42 9.25 4.32 3.54
CA THR A 42 10.47 3.53 3.80
C THR A 42 10.29 2.57 4.98
N LEU A 43 9.64 3.01 6.06
CA LEU A 43 9.34 2.17 7.21
C LEU A 43 8.34 1.06 6.86
N GLU A 44 7.27 1.39 6.14
CA GLU A 44 6.29 0.41 5.67
C GLU A 44 6.91 -0.62 4.72
N ASN A 45 7.78 -0.20 3.80
CA ASN A 45 8.53 -1.12 2.95
C ASN A 45 9.45 -2.02 3.77
N ARG A 46 10.16 -1.46 4.76
CA ARG A 46 11.04 -2.25 5.65
C ARG A 46 10.24 -3.26 6.45
N LYS A 47 9.08 -2.88 6.99
CA LYS A 47 8.16 -3.75 7.73
C LYS A 47 7.66 -4.91 6.84
N LYS A 48 7.25 -4.62 5.61
CA LYS A 48 6.82 -5.64 4.63
C LYS A 48 7.94 -6.65 4.32
N ILE A 49 9.16 -6.17 4.10
CA ILE A 49 10.32 -7.04 3.83
C ILE A 49 10.63 -7.94 5.03
N LEU A 50 10.69 -7.38 6.24
CA LEU A 50 11.01 -8.14 7.44
C LEU A 50 9.93 -9.18 7.76
N LEU A 51 8.66 -8.82 7.63
CA LEU A 51 7.54 -9.74 7.83
C LEU A 51 7.58 -10.87 6.79
N GLY A 52 7.89 -10.55 5.53
CA GLY A 52 8.09 -11.55 4.48
C GLY A 52 9.23 -12.51 4.80
N ALA A 53 10.38 -12.00 5.22
CA ALA A 53 11.54 -12.82 5.60
C ALA A 53 11.23 -13.77 6.77
N MET A 54 10.56 -13.26 7.81
CA MET A 54 10.09 -14.09 8.94
C MET A 54 9.13 -15.19 8.48
N THR A 55 8.18 -14.85 7.62
CA THR A 55 7.17 -15.81 7.13
C THR A 55 7.83 -16.94 6.31
N LEU A 56 8.80 -16.61 5.46
CA LEU A 56 9.56 -17.61 4.72
C LEU A 56 10.37 -18.53 5.63
N ASP A 57 10.95 -18.00 6.72
CA ASP A 57 11.65 -18.81 7.72
C ASP A 57 10.69 -19.74 8.48
N MET A 58 9.48 -19.26 8.80
CA MET A 58 8.43 -20.08 9.42
C MET A 58 8.00 -21.25 8.53
N MET A 59 7.80 -21.00 7.22
CA MET A 59 7.48 -22.05 6.25
C MET A 59 8.56 -23.14 6.22
N LYS A 60 9.84 -22.75 6.16
CA LYS A 60 10.97 -23.70 6.10
C LYS A 60 11.08 -24.58 7.33
N ARG A 61 10.77 -24.04 8.52
CA ARG A 61 10.89 -24.78 9.79
C ARG A 61 9.78 -25.79 10.00
N LYS A 62 8.57 -25.51 9.48
CA LYS A 62 7.37 -26.29 9.77
C LYS A 62 6.50 -26.47 8.51
N PRO A 63 6.38 -27.70 7.97
CA PRO A 63 5.58 -27.94 6.76
C PRO A 63 4.07 -27.68 6.97
N GLU A 64 3.58 -27.81 8.21
CA GLU A 64 2.21 -27.43 8.56
C GLU A 64 1.98 -25.92 8.43
N GLN A 65 2.97 -25.11 8.81
CA GLN A 65 2.87 -23.65 8.68
C GLN A 65 2.93 -23.23 7.22
N GLU A 66 3.76 -23.90 6.41
CA GLU A 66 3.80 -23.68 4.97
C GLU A 66 2.44 -23.86 4.32
N LYS A 67 1.76 -24.99 4.56
CA LYS A 67 0.41 -25.25 4.04
C LYS A 67 -0.59 -24.18 4.49
N ASN A 68 -0.64 -23.89 5.79
CA ASN A 68 -1.54 -22.87 6.33
C ASN A 68 -1.31 -21.48 5.73
N ILE A 69 -0.06 -21.09 5.46
CA ILE A 69 0.24 -19.79 4.84
C ILE A 69 -0.11 -19.81 3.36
N MET A 70 0.16 -20.91 2.63
CA MET A 70 -0.23 -21.05 1.23
C MET A 70 -1.75 -21.01 1.03
N ASP A 71 -2.52 -21.64 1.92
CA ASP A 71 -3.98 -21.56 1.89
C ASP A 71 -4.49 -20.14 2.13
N ARG A 72 -3.87 -19.42 3.08
CA ARG A 72 -4.17 -17.99 3.31
C ARG A 72 -3.80 -17.13 2.11
N LEU A 73 -2.65 -17.37 1.49
CA LEU A 73 -2.22 -16.67 0.26
C LEU A 73 -3.19 -16.92 -0.90
N ASN A 74 -3.71 -18.14 -1.03
CA ASN A 74 -4.71 -18.50 -2.04
C ASN A 74 -6.02 -17.71 -1.88
N VAL A 75 -6.43 -17.40 -0.65
CA VAL A 75 -7.62 -16.56 -0.39
C VAL A 75 -7.31 -15.07 -0.58
N PHE A 76 -6.16 -14.61 -0.08
CA PHE A 76 -5.75 -13.21 -0.08
C PHE A 76 -5.41 -12.67 -1.47
N LEU A 77 -4.70 -13.45 -2.30
CA LEU A 77 -4.29 -13.04 -3.64
C LEU A 77 -5.46 -13.17 -4.62
N THR A 78 -5.92 -12.02 -5.13
CA THR A 78 -7.00 -11.94 -6.11
C THR A 78 -6.49 -11.86 -7.54
N ARG A 79 -5.28 -11.33 -7.75
CA ARG A 79 -4.70 -11.10 -9.06
C ARG A 79 -3.93 -12.32 -9.55
N ASP A 80 -4.25 -12.79 -10.76
CA ASP A 80 -3.62 -13.99 -11.33
C ASP A 80 -2.10 -13.83 -11.52
N SER A 81 -1.60 -12.63 -11.85
CA SER A 81 -0.17 -12.34 -11.96
C SER A 81 0.59 -12.52 -10.63
N GLU A 82 -0.06 -12.19 -9.50
CA GLU A 82 0.55 -12.31 -8.17
C GLU A 82 0.47 -13.76 -7.68
N ARG A 83 -0.62 -14.47 -8.01
CA ARG A 83 -0.78 -15.90 -7.74
C ARG A 83 0.27 -16.76 -8.44
N ALA A 84 0.61 -16.41 -9.69
CA ALA A 84 1.63 -17.10 -10.47
C ALA A 84 3.02 -17.06 -9.82
N VAL A 85 3.37 -15.98 -9.10
CA VAL A 85 4.65 -15.85 -8.37
C VAL A 85 4.77 -16.93 -7.28
N PHE A 86 3.65 -17.35 -6.70
CA PHE A 86 3.60 -18.39 -5.67
C PHE A 86 3.19 -19.77 -6.22
N GLY A 87 3.13 -19.94 -7.55
CA GLY A 87 2.71 -21.20 -8.18
C GLY A 87 1.24 -21.56 -7.96
N LEU A 88 0.40 -20.59 -7.58
CA LEU A 88 -1.03 -20.79 -7.35
C LEU A 88 -1.81 -20.71 -8.67
N LEU A 89 -2.81 -21.59 -8.84
CA LEU A 89 -3.69 -21.58 -10.02
C LEU A 89 -4.47 -20.27 -10.14
N PRO A 90 -4.80 -19.81 -11.35
CA PRO A 90 -5.65 -18.64 -11.56
C PRO A 90 -6.99 -18.81 -10.82
N LYS A 91 -7.45 -17.75 -10.16
CA LYS A 91 -8.67 -17.86 -9.32
C LYS A 91 -9.91 -18.18 -10.15
N ARG A 92 -9.92 -17.73 -11.41
CA ARG A 92 -10.99 -18.01 -12.39
C ARG A 92 -10.99 -19.45 -12.89
N GLU A 93 -9.83 -20.11 -12.95
CA GLU A 93 -9.72 -21.50 -13.43
C GLU A 93 -10.09 -22.52 -12.36
N ALA A 94 -9.89 -22.21 -11.07
CA ALA A 94 -10.26 -23.09 -9.96
C ALA A 94 -11.77 -23.43 -9.91
N VAL A 95 -12.63 -22.56 -10.46
CA VAL A 95 -14.09 -22.79 -10.53
C VAL A 95 -14.46 -23.73 -11.69
N SER A 96 -13.63 -23.77 -12.75
CA SER A 96 -13.86 -24.61 -13.93
C SER A 96 -13.52 -26.07 -13.67
N THR A 97 -12.49 -26.36 -12.86
CA THR A 97 -12.08 -27.74 -12.56
C THR A 97 -12.98 -28.43 -11.53
N ALA A 98 -13.58 -27.68 -10.60
CA ALA A 98 -14.58 -28.22 -9.68
C ALA A 98 -15.91 -28.63 -10.36
N SER A 99 -16.19 -28.08 -11.55
CA SER A 99 -17.41 -28.36 -12.31
C SER A 99 -17.26 -29.54 -13.28
N ALA A 100 -16.04 -29.97 -13.59
CA ALA A 100 -15.76 -31.02 -14.58
C ALA A 100 -15.81 -32.45 -14.02
N SER A 101 -15.78 -32.65 -12.70
CA SER A 101 -15.77 -33.97 -12.06
C SER A 101 -17.17 -34.56 -11.75
N VAL A 102 -18.26 -33.85 -12.07
CA VAL A 102 -19.65 -34.32 -11.83
C VAL A 102 -20.25 -35.02 -13.06
N GLN A 103 -19.52 -35.07 -14.19
CA GLN A 103 -20.06 -35.51 -15.48
C GLN A 103 -19.34 -36.73 -16.10
N THR A 104 -18.94 -37.70 -15.29
CA THR A 104 -18.48 -39.02 -15.75
C THR A 104 -19.12 -40.12 -14.90
N GLY A 105 -20.41 -40.35 -15.10
CA GLY A 105 -21.14 -41.35 -14.33
C GLY A 105 -22.52 -41.68 -14.86
N VAL A 106 -22.78 -41.63 -16.17
CA VAL A 106 -23.97 -42.25 -16.75
C VAL A 106 -23.66 -42.78 -18.16
N ALA A 107 -24.13 -44.01 -18.40
CA ALA A 107 -24.27 -44.73 -19.68
C ALA A 107 -23.06 -45.54 -20.18
N LEU A 108 -23.09 -46.86 -19.93
CA LEU A 108 -23.34 -47.83 -21.00
C LEU A 108 -23.70 -49.22 -20.43
N THR A 109 -24.97 -49.61 -20.54
CA THR A 109 -25.43 -51.01 -20.58
C THR A 109 -26.20 -51.19 -21.87
N PRO A 110 -26.00 -52.32 -22.56
CA PRO A 110 -27.15 -53.19 -22.84
C PRO A 110 -27.02 -54.57 -22.17
#